data_AF-A0A258SM71-F1
#
_entry.id   AF-A0A258SM71-F1
#
_cell.length_a   1.000
_cell.length_b   1.000
_cell.length_c   1.000
_cell.angle_alpha   90.00
_cell.angle_beta   90.00
_cell.angle_gamma   90.00
#
_symmetry.space_group_name_H-M   'P 1'
#
loop_
_entity.id
_entity.type
_entity.pdbx_description
1 polymer ?
#
loop_
_entity_poly.entity_id
_entity_poly.type
_entity_poly.pdbx_seq_one_letter_code
_entity_poly.pdbx_strand_id
1 'polypeptide(L)'
;MASIPDLIRRGAGILPDSLMFRAVAGLLAILAMISAVMFYGIDGFVSQQFSRLHNERVAIQNSQIQQLIQDELTTYEALAQLVVADSDLRQSAQYHFYLDGEAAPLRADLNRIAKAFRLEWLAVWDTSGRLVAAGNEALARMPKDKRTALKTWASLAWIDEKLWVISSTPIIVGDDITGWVQLGRQTSTRGNATILSDERLTLHPVQAGRPQPP
;
A
#
# COMPACT_ATOMS: atom_id res chain seq x y z
N MET A 1 -59.64 -21.05 -7.69
CA MET A 1 -58.55 -20.10 -8.01
C MET A 1 -59.18 -18.92 -8.73
N ALA A 2 -59.43 -17.83 -8.02
CA ALA A 2 -59.93 -16.59 -8.63
C ALA A 2 -58.73 -15.76 -9.06
N SER A 3 -58.63 -15.48 -10.36
CA SER A 3 -57.59 -14.64 -10.95
C SER A 3 -57.76 -13.20 -10.46
N ILE A 4 -56.66 -12.60 -9.97
CA ILE A 4 -56.50 -11.20 -9.52
C ILE A 4 -57.32 -10.16 -10.33
N PRO A 5 -57.47 -10.24 -11.68
CA PRO A 5 -58.32 -9.32 -12.44
C PRO A 5 -59.82 -9.31 -12.06
N ASP A 6 -60.39 -10.41 -11.56
CA ASP A 6 -61.83 -10.50 -11.27
C ASP A 6 -62.21 -9.84 -9.93
N LEU A 7 -61.27 -9.80 -8.98
CA LEU A 7 -61.44 -9.10 -7.70
C LEU A 7 -61.45 -7.57 -7.87
N ILE A 8 -60.62 -7.06 -8.78
CA ILE A 8 -60.58 -5.63 -9.14
C ILE A 8 -61.89 -5.23 -9.86
N ARG A 9 -62.42 -6.11 -10.71
CA ARG A 9 -63.65 -5.85 -11.48
C ARG A 9 -64.92 -5.86 -10.62
N ARG A 10 -65.00 -6.73 -9.60
CA ARG A 10 -66.13 -6.72 -8.65
C ARG A 10 -66.10 -5.57 -7.66
N GLY A 11 -64.92 -5.05 -7.28
CA GLY A 11 -64.80 -3.87 -6.43
C GLY A 11 -65.23 -2.57 -7.13
N ALA A 12 -65.13 -2.51 -8.46
CA ALA A 12 -65.49 -1.33 -9.25
C ALA A 12 -67.02 -1.11 -9.41
N GLY A 13 -67.85 -2.11 -9.09
CA GLY A 13 -69.31 -2.07 -9.25
C GLY A 13 -70.11 -1.56 -8.04
N ILE A 14 -69.43 -1.21 -6.94
CA ILE A 14 -70.06 -0.71 -5.68
C ILE A 14 -69.59 0.72 -5.39
N LEU A 15 -69.11 1.44 -6.41
CA LEU A 15 -68.73 2.84 -6.27
C LEU A 15 -69.97 3.70 -6.49
N PRO A 16 -70.46 4.44 -5.47
CA PRO A 16 -71.55 5.37 -5.69
C PRO A 16 -71.13 6.39 -6.76
N ASP A 17 -72.00 6.65 -7.74
CA ASP A 17 -71.82 7.66 -8.81
C ASP A 17 -71.85 9.11 -8.29
N SER A 18 -71.35 9.32 -7.07
CA SER A 18 -71.20 10.59 -6.42
C SER A 18 -69.91 11.25 -6.88
N LEU A 19 -70.03 12.41 -7.53
CA LEU A 19 -68.92 13.31 -7.85
C LEU A 19 -68.03 13.59 -6.63
N MET A 20 -68.61 13.60 -5.43
CA MET A 20 -67.89 13.82 -4.19
C MET A 20 -66.95 12.66 -3.84
N PHE A 21 -67.35 11.41 -4.11
CA PHE A 21 -66.51 10.23 -3.88
C PHE A 21 -65.32 10.22 -4.84
N ARG A 22 -65.52 10.55 -6.12
CA ARG A 22 -64.44 10.68 -7.10
C ARG A 22 -63.47 11.81 -6.75
N ALA A 23 -63.97 12.93 -6.24
CA ALA A 23 -63.13 14.04 -5.79
C ALA A 23 -62.25 13.65 -4.58
N VAL A 24 -62.82 12.97 -3.59
CA VAL A 24 -62.08 12.49 -2.40
C VAL A 24 -61.08 11.41 -2.77
N ALA A 25 -61.45 10.46 -3.64
CA ALA A 25 -60.53 9.43 -4.12
C ALA A 25 -59.36 10.02 -4.93
N GLY A 26 -59.63 11.01 -5.78
CA GLY A 26 -58.59 11.75 -6.52
C GLY A 26 -57.64 12.50 -5.59
N LEU A 27 -58.17 13.17 -4.56
CA LEU A 27 -57.36 13.86 -3.55
C LEU A 27 -56.45 12.88 -2.79
N LEU A 28 -56.98 11.74 -2.36
CA LEU A 28 -56.21 10.69 -1.69
C LEU A 28 -55.11 10.11 -2.59
N ALA A 29 -55.41 9.91 -3.87
CA ALA A 29 -54.42 9.44 -4.84
C ALA A 29 -53.26 10.45 -5.01
N ILE A 30 -53.57 11.75 -5.10
CA ILE A 30 -52.57 12.81 -5.21
C ILE A 30 -51.71 12.87 -3.93
N LEU A 31 -52.34 12.80 -2.75
CA LEU A 31 -51.63 12.77 -1.47
C LEU A 31 -50.69 11.56 -1.36
N ALA A 32 -51.16 10.37 -1.74
CA ALA A 32 -50.35 9.16 -1.76
C ALA A 32 -49.17 9.27 -2.74
N MET A 33 -49.40 9.86 -3.93
CA MET A 33 -48.36 10.06 -4.93
C MET A 33 -47.29 11.05 -4.47
N ILE A 34 -47.68 12.17 -3.86
CA ILE A 34 -46.74 13.15 -3.29
C ILE A 34 -45.93 12.52 -2.16
N SER A 35 -46.58 11.75 -1.28
CA SER A 35 -45.90 11.02 -0.19
C SER A 35 -44.88 10.01 -0.74
N ALA A 36 -45.23 9.25 -1.77
CA ALA A 36 -44.34 8.29 -2.39
C ALA A 36 -43.13 8.96 -3.07
N VAL A 37 -43.33 10.09 -3.75
CA VAL A 37 -42.26 10.89 -4.37
C VAL A 37 -41.32 11.46 -3.30
N MET A 38 -41.87 11.98 -2.19
CA MET A 38 -41.05 12.48 -1.07
C MET A 38 -40.23 11.36 -0.44
N PHE A 39 -40.83 10.19 -0.23
CA PHE A 39 -40.14 9.04 0.37
C PHE A 39 -39.00 8.53 -0.53
N TYR A 40 -39.26 8.37 -1.85
CA TYR A 40 -38.23 7.97 -2.82
C TYR A 40 -37.13 9.03 -3.01
N GLY A 41 -37.49 10.32 -2.96
CA GLY A 41 -36.52 11.42 -3.06
C GLY A 41 -35.55 11.47 -1.88
N ILE A 42 -36.04 11.22 -0.67
CA ILE A 42 -35.22 11.17 0.55
C ILE A 42 -34.27 9.97 0.52
N ASP A 43 -34.77 8.77 0.20
CA ASP A 43 -33.91 7.57 0.13
C ASP A 43 -32.85 7.68 -0.97
N GLY A 44 -33.19 8.25 -2.13
CA GLY A 44 -32.25 8.49 -3.23
C GLY A 44 -31.16 9.50 -2.87
N PHE A 45 -31.50 10.59 -2.18
CA PHE A 45 -30.55 11.62 -1.76
C PHE A 45 -29.59 11.11 -0.68
N VAL A 46 -30.11 10.38 0.31
CA VAL A 46 -29.32 9.80 1.40
C VAL A 46 -28.34 8.74 0.87
N SER A 47 -28.76 7.89 -0.06
CA SER A 47 -27.90 6.85 -0.65
C SER A 47 -26.73 7.43 -1.47
N GLN A 48 -26.96 8.52 -2.22
CA GLN A 48 -25.90 9.21 -2.97
C GLN A 48 -24.92 9.95 -2.05
N GLN A 49 -25.40 10.56 -0.96
CA GLN A 49 -24.57 11.24 0.04
C GLN A 49 -23.62 10.24 0.72
N PHE A 50 -24.11 9.09 1.16
CA PHE A 50 -23.27 8.05 1.77
C PHE A 50 -22.27 7.44 0.78
N SER A 51 -22.67 7.25 -0.49
CA SER A 51 -21.76 6.73 -1.52
C SER A 51 -20.62 7.70 -1.85
N ARG A 52 -20.90 9.00 -1.94
CA ARG A 52 -19.86 10.03 -2.13
C ARG A 52 -18.93 10.14 -0.92
N LEU A 53 -19.48 10.19 0.30
CA LEU A 53 -18.70 10.20 1.54
C LEU A 53 -17.84 8.95 1.71
N HIS A 54 -18.34 7.79 1.29
CA HIS A 54 -17.57 6.54 1.34
C HIS A 54 -16.41 6.57 0.34
N ASN A 55 -16.66 7.00 -0.91
CA ASN A 55 -15.62 7.11 -1.93
C ASN A 55 -14.56 8.17 -1.56
N GLU A 56 -14.97 9.31 -1.01
CA GLU A 56 -14.04 10.33 -0.51
C GLU A 56 -13.22 9.82 0.69
N ARG A 57 -13.83 9.10 1.64
CA ARG A 57 -13.10 8.48 2.75
C ARG A 57 -12.11 7.42 2.29
N VAL A 58 -12.49 6.56 1.33
CA VAL A 58 -11.59 5.55 0.77
C VAL A 58 -10.42 6.22 0.03
N ALA A 59 -10.68 7.28 -0.75
CA ALA A 59 -9.62 8.01 -1.44
C ALA A 59 -8.64 8.70 -0.46
N ILE A 60 -9.16 9.33 0.60
CA ILE A 60 -8.35 9.96 1.65
C ILE A 60 -7.56 8.93 2.44
N GLN A 61 -8.17 7.79 2.78
CA GLN A 61 -7.47 6.70 3.48
C GLN A 61 -6.37 6.10 2.62
N ASN A 62 -6.62 5.90 1.32
CA ASN A 62 -5.61 5.38 0.39
C ASN A 62 -4.43 6.35 0.24
N SER A 63 -4.67 7.66 0.14
CA SER A 63 -3.59 8.63 0.04
C SER A 63 -2.77 8.72 1.34
N GLN A 64 -3.42 8.63 2.50
CA GLN A 64 -2.73 8.56 3.80
C GLN A 64 -1.88 7.30 3.95
N ILE A 65 -2.38 6.14 3.52
CA ILE A 65 -1.62 4.88 3.52
C ILE A 65 -0.42 4.97 2.57
N GLN A 66 -0.61 5.52 1.37
CA GLN A 66 0.48 5.71 0.41
C GLN A 66 1.56 6.65 0.95
N GLN A 67 1.17 7.75 1.58
CA GLN A 67 2.12 8.67 2.24
C GLN A 67 2.90 7.97 3.35
N LEU A 68 2.21 7.22 4.22
CA LEU A 68 2.86 6.48 5.31
C LEU A 68 3.83 5.41 4.79
N ILE A 69 3.47 4.68 3.72
CA ILE A 69 4.38 3.75 3.05
C ILE A 69 5.60 4.49 2.51
N GLN A 70 5.40 5.63 1.83
CA GLN A 70 6.49 6.39 1.24
C GLN A 70 7.45 6.96 2.30
N ASP A 71 6.91 7.46 3.41
CA ASP A 71 7.70 7.95 4.56
C ASP A 71 8.50 6.83 5.20
N GLU A 72 7.91 5.65 5.36
CA GLU A 72 8.60 4.46 5.88
C GLU A 72 9.73 4.04 4.92
N LEU A 73 9.47 3.96 3.61
CA LEU A 73 10.51 3.63 2.61
C LEU A 73 11.65 4.63 2.63
N THR A 74 11.35 5.93 2.67
CA THR A 74 12.36 7.00 2.76
C THR A 74 13.20 6.89 4.03
N THR A 75 12.58 6.50 5.14
CA THR A 75 13.27 6.26 6.41
C THR A 75 14.25 5.09 6.30
N TYR A 76 13.88 4.00 5.64
CA TYR A 76 14.79 2.87 5.42
C TYR A 76 15.92 3.20 4.43
N GLU A 77 15.67 4.03 3.42
CA GLU A 77 16.73 4.53 2.54
C GLU A 77 17.77 5.31 3.35
N ALA A 78 17.31 6.24 4.20
CA ALA A 78 18.20 7.00 5.09
C ALA A 78 18.96 6.09 6.06
N LEU A 79 18.29 5.05 6.60
CA LEU A 79 18.93 4.07 7.46
C LEU A 79 20.00 3.26 6.71
N ALA A 80 19.73 2.83 5.48
CA ALA A 80 20.71 2.10 4.67
C ALA A 80 21.93 2.97 4.34
N GLN A 81 21.72 4.26 4.07
CA GLN A 81 22.82 5.22 3.89
C GLN A 81 23.62 5.40 5.18
N LEU A 82 22.96 5.51 6.33
CA LEU A 82 23.62 5.62 7.63
C LEU A 82 24.47 4.39 7.95
N VAL A 83 23.98 3.20 7.64
CA VAL A 83 24.73 1.94 7.83
C VAL A 83 26.00 1.91 6.99
N VAL A 84 25.93 2.30 5.71
CA VAL A 84 27.12 2.35 4.83
C VAL A 84 28.10 3.45 5.25
N ALA A 85 27.63 4.49 5.93
CA ALA A 85 28.47 5.55 6.47
C ALA A 85 29.22 5.15 7.76
N ASP A 86 28.93 4.00 8.36
CA ASP A 86 29.65 3.48 9.53
C ASP A 86 31.13 3.23 9.17
N SER A 87 32.04 3.85 9.94
CA SER A 87 33.48 3.82 9.66
C SER A 87 34.05 2.41 9.70
N ASP A 88 33.60 1.61 10.66
CA ASP A 88 34.14 0.27 10.92
C ASP A 88 33.69 -0.67 9.80
N LEU A 89 32.40 -0.61 9.45
CA LEU A 89 31.84 -1.37 8.33
C LEU A 89 32.54 -1.02 7.01
N ARG A 90 32.77 0.27 6.74
CA ARG A 90 33.46 0.69 5.52
C ARG A 90 34.90 0.20 5.48
N GLN A 91 35.61 0.25 6.62
CA GLN A 91 36.98 -0.22 6.72
C GLN A 91 37.06 -1.75 6.54
N SER A 92 36.18 -2.51 7.19
CA SER A 92 36.15 -3.96 7.05
C SER A 92 35.70 -4.42 5.66
N ALA A 93 34.77 -3.69 5.03
CA ALA A 93 34.38 -3.91 3.64
C ALA A 93 35.56 -3.61 2.68
N GLN A 94 36.25 -2.48 2.84
CA GLN A 94 37.42 -2.14 2.04
C GLN A 94 38.54 -3.19 2.18
N TYR A 95 38.82 -3.63 3.41
CA TYR A 95 39.81 -4.67 3.67
C TYR A 95 39.43 -5.99 2.98
N HIS A 96 38.16 -6.40 3.05
CA HIS A 96 37.71 -7.62 2.40
C HIS A 96 37.76 -7.53 0.86
N PHE A 97 37.24 -6.44 0.28
CA PHE A 97 37.08 -6.34 -1.19
C PHE A 97 38.35 -6.00 -1.96
N TYR A 98 39.30 -5.26 -1.37
CA TYR A 98 40.55 -4.87 -2.06
C TYR A 98 41.78 -5.64 -1.62
N LEU A 99 41.81 -6.13 -0.38
CA LEU A 99 42.99 -6.78 0.19
C LEU A 99 42.79 -8.28 0.38
N ASP A 100 41.73 -8.85 -0.22
CA ASP A 100 41.31 -10.25 -0.06
C ASP A 100 41.28 -10.70 1.41
N GLY A 101 40.90 -9.75 2.28
CA GLY A 101 40.89 -9.95 3.72
C GLY A 101 39.83 -10.95 4.18
N GLU A 102 39.96 -11.46 5.41
CA GLU A 102 38.95 -12.35 5.98
C GLU A 102 37.58 -11.66 6.11
N ALA A 103 36.49 -12.40 5.89
CA ALA A 103 35.12 -11.88 6.04
C ALA A 103 34.66 -11.79 7.51
N ALA A 104 35.47 -12.26 8.46
CA ALA A 104 35.10 -12.32 9.88
C ALA A 104 34.90 -10.93 10.52
N PRO A 105 35.78 -9.93 10.33
CA PRO A 105 35.57 -8.57 10.84
C PRO A 105 34.31 -7.93 10.24
N LEU A 106 34.09 -8.09 8.93
CA LEU A 106 32.89 -7.59 8.26
C LEU A 106 31.62 -8.19 8.84
N ARG A 107 31.61 -9.50 9.12
CA ARG A 107 30.47 -10.17 9.77
C ARG A 107 30.24 -9.65 11.20
N ALA A 108 31.31 -9.35 11.94
CA ALA A 108 31.20 -8.78 13.29
C ALA A 108 30.57 -7.39 13.28
N ASP A 109 30.95 -6.54 12.33
CA ASP A 109 30.38 -5.19 12.17
C ASP A 109 28.91 -5.26 11.78
N LEU A 110 28.55 -6.12 10.82
CA LEU A 110 27.16 -6.35 10.45
C LEU A 110 26.32 -6.86 11.63
N ASN A 111 26.85 -7.79 12.43
CA ASN A 111 26.18 -8.26 13.66
C ASN A 111 25.96 -7.14 14.67
N ARG A 112 26.96 -6.27 14.88
CA ARG A 112 26.88 -5.12 15.79
C ARG A 112 25.81 -4.14 15.34
N ILE A 113 25.82 -3.76 14.07
CA ILE A 113 24.87 -2.82 13.47
C ILE A 113 23.46 -3.40 13.49
N ALA A 114 23.29 -4.66 13.08
CA ALA A 114 21.98 -5.32 13.09
C ALA A 114 21.35 -5.32 14.49
N LYS A 115 22.15 -5.58 15.54
CA LYS A 115 21.69 -5.50 16.93
C LYS A 115 21.35 -4.08 17.36
N ALA A 116 22.19 -3.10 17.03
CA ALA A 116 21.99 -1.71 17.42
C ALA A 116 20.69 -1.14 16.84
N PHE A 117 20.41 -1.41 15.57
CA PHE A 117 19.22 -0.92 14.86
C PHE A 117 18.04 -1.90 14.90
N ARG A 118 18.17 -3.02 15.62
CA ARG A 118 17.15 -4.10 15.68
C ARG A 118 16.70 -4.57 14.29
N LEU A 119 17.64 -4.65 13.36
CA LEU A 119 17.39 -5.14 12.02
C LEU A 119 17.28 -6.66 12.06
N GLU A 120 16.22 -7.19 11.47
CA GLU A 120 16.04 -8.63 11.34
C GLU A 120 17.02 -9.20 10.32
N TRP A 121 17.23 -8.46 9.23
CA TRP A 121 18.16 -8.82 8.17
C TRP A 121 19.09 -7.67 7.81
N LEU A 122 20.38 -7.98 7.72
CA LEU A 122 21.43 -7.10 7.23
C LEU A 122 22.51 -7.96 6.58
N ALA A 123 22.86 -7.66 5.33
CA ALA A 123 23.78 -8.45 4.53
C ALA A 123 24.59 -7.58 3.58
N VAL A 124 25.79 -8.06 3.24
CA VAL A 124 26.67 -7.49 2.23
C VAL A 124 26.79 -8.45 1.07
N TRP A 125 26.55 -7.93 -0.13
CA TRP A 125 26.65 -8.65 -1.39
C TRP A 125 27.76 -8.03 -2.23
N ASP A 126 28.50 -8.85 -2.98
CA ASP A 126 29.46 -8.34 -3.95
C ASP A 126 28.78 -7.89 -5.25
N THR A 127 29.55 -7.31 -6.19
CA THR A 127 29.04 -6.88 -7.50
C THR A 127 28.56 -8.03 -8.39
N SER A 128 29.05 -9.25 -8.18
CA SER A 128 28.52 -10.47 -8.83
C SER A 128 27.19 -10.93 -8.23
N GLY A 129 26.84 -10.39 -7.06
CA GLY A 129 25.67 -10.72 -6.25
C GLY A 129 25.80 -12.04 -5.52
N ARG A 130 27.02 -12.42 -5.15
CA ARG A 130 27.30 -13.44 -4.16
C ARG A 130 27.25 -12.81 -2.77
N LEU A 131 26.69 -13.54 -1.82
CA LEU A 131 26.65 -13.13 -0.42
C LEU A 131 28.06 -13.19 0.15
N VAL A 132 28.53 -12.06 0.68
CA VAL A 132 29.85 -11.93 1.29
C VAL A 132 29.76 -12.19 2.79
N ALA A 133 28.85 -11.48 3.46
CA ALA A 133 28.63 -11.59 4.89
C ALA A 133 27.18 -11.21 5.24
N ALA A 134 26.67 -11.77 6.33
CA ALA A 134 25.36 -11.44 6.87
C ALA A 134 25.43 -11.30 8.40
N GLY A 135 24.69 -10.33 8.94
CA GLY A 135 24.49 -10.18 10.38
C GLY A 135 23.53 -11.22 10.99
N ASN A 136 22.85 -12.00 10.14
CA ASN A 136 22.07 -13.15 10.58
C ASN A 136 22.11 -14.23 9.50
N GLU A 137 22.89 -15.28 9.72
CA GLU A 137 23.06 -16.36 8.75
C GLU A 137 21.78 -17.17 8.51
N ALA A 138 20.85 -17.18 9.47
CA ALA A 138 19.56 -17.85 9.29
C ALA A 138 18.71 -17.19 8.19
N LEU A 139 18.95 -15.92 7.89
CA LEU A 139 18.24 -15.12 6.88
C LEU A 139 19.11 -14.84 5.63
N ALA A 140 20.22 -15.55 5.48
CA ALA A 140 21.13 -15.44 4.32
C ALA A 140 20.49 -15.83 2.97
N ARG A 141 19.29 -16.43 2.98
CA ARG A 141 18.56 -16.91 1.79
C ARG A 141 17.57 -15.91 1.20
N MET A 142 17.52 -14.67 1.71
CA MET A 142 16.60 -13.66 1.17
C MET A 142 16.83 -13.42 -0.33
N PRO A 143 15.74 -13.28 -1.13
CA PRO A 143 15.85 -13.12 -2.57
C PRO A 143 16.62 -11.84 -2.91
N LYS A 144 17.63 -12.04 -3.75
CA LYS A 144 18.35 -10.98 -4.46
C LYS A 144 17.33 -10.15 -5.23
N ASP A 145 17.00 -8.95 -4.76
CA ASP A 145 16.44 -7.98 -5.69
C ASP A 145 17.59 -7.53 -6.61
N LYS A 146 17.55 -7.99 -7.86
CA LYS A 146 18.60 -7.78 -8.87
C LYS A 146 18.67 -6.33 -9.38
N ARG A 147 18.07 -5.39 -8.64
CA ARG A 147 18.24 -3.97 -8.90
C ARG A 147 19.64 -3.57 -8.44
N THR A 148 20.62 -3.79 -9.32
CA THR A 148 21.94 -3.13 -9.33
C THR A 148 21.73 -1.64 -9.63
N ALA A 149 20.97 -0.96 -8.79
CA ALA A 149 20.66 0.43 -8.95
C ALA A 149 21.81 1.23 -8.36
N LEU A 150 22.53 2.02 -9.18
CA LEU A 150 23.62 2.91 -8.74
C LEU A 150 23.30 3.85 -7.56
N LYS A 151 22.06 3.88 -7.08
CA LYS A 151 21.56 4.73 -6.01
C LYS A 151 20.89 3.87 -4.93
N THR A 152 20.89 4.38 -3.71
CA THR A 152 20.04 3.84 -2.63
C THR A 152 18.59 3.74 -3.08
N TRP A 153 17.93 2.66 -2.69
CA TRP A 153 16.50 2.48 -2.86
C TRP A 153 15.90 1.69 -1.70
N ALA A 154 14.61 1.88 -1.45
CA ALA A 154 13.81 0.98 -0.62
C ALA A 154 12.55 0.53 -1.35
N SER A 155 12.10 -0.68 -1.07
CA SER A 155 10.85 -1.20 -1.63
C SER A 155 10.19 -2.21 -0.69
N LEU A 156 8.91 -2.46 -0.94
CA LEU A 156 8.16 -3.53 -0.32
C LEU A 156 8.27 -4.79 -1.17
N ALA A 157 8.59 -5.92 -0.53
CA ALA A 157 8.66 -7.22 -1.18
C ALA A 157 7.97 -8.30 -0.35
N TRP A 158 7.28 -9.21 -1.03
CA TRP A 158 6.71 -10.41 -0.42
C TRP A 158 7.74 -11.54 -0.44
N ILE A 159 8.11 -12.03 0.73
CA ILE A 159 9.07 -13.13 0.90
C ILE A 159 8.51 -14.07 1.96
N ASP A 160 8.38 -15.36 1.62
CA ASP A 160 7.87 -16.40 2.52
C ASP A 160 6.54 -16.01 3.21
N GLU A 161 5.56 -15.55 2.41
CA GLU A 161 4.22 -15.10 2.85
C GLU A 161 4.20 -13.90 3.81
N LYS A 162 5.34 -13.23 3.96
CA LYS A 162 5.49 -12.06 4.81
C LYS A 162 5.84 -10.85 3.95
N LEU A 163 5.33 -9.69 4.34
CA LEU A 163 5.70 -8.43 3.74
C LEU A 163 6.96 -7.91 4.41
N TRP A 164 7.94 -7.55 3.59
CA TRP A 164 9.23 -7.03 4.02
C TRP A 164 9.44 -5.65 3.43
N VAL A 165 9.99 -4.75 4.24
CA VAL A 165 10.67 -3.56 3.72
C VAL A 165 12.11 -3.93 3.49
N ILE A 166 12.59 -3.75 2.26
CA ILE A 166 13.97 -4.01 1.86
C ILE A 166 14.56 -2.70 1.40
N SER A 167 15.76 -2.37 1.88
CA SER A 167 16.55 -1.27 1.35
C SER A 167 17.95 -1.74 0.98
N SER A 168 18.47 -1.17 -0.10
CA SER A 168 19.79 -1.48 -0.63
C SER A 168 20.54 -0.20 -0.91
N THR A 169 21.80 -0.13 -0.48
CA THR A 169 22.72 0.99 -0.74
C THR A 169 24.05 0.45 -1.25
N PRO A 170 24.65 1.05 -2.30
CA PRO A 170 25.97 0.66 -2.78
C PRO A 170 27.06 0.99 -1.75
N ILE A 171 28.04 0.11 -1.62
CA ILE A 171 29.29 0.38 -0.91
C ILE A 171 30.26 0.98 -1.92
N ILE A 172 30.58 2.25 -1.74
CA ILE A 172 31.53 2.99 -2.57
C ILE A 172 32.86 3.09 -1.81
N VAL A 173 33.93 2.66 -2.44
CA VAL A 173 35.30 2.78 -1.91
C VAL A 173 36.14 3.46 -2.97
N GLY A 174 36.67 4.65 -2.66
CA GLY A 174 37.21 5.54 -3.70
C GLY A 174 36.07 6.00 -4.62
N ASP A 175 36.18 5.67 -5.91
CA ASP A 175 35.17 5.97 -6.94
C ASP A 175 34.41 4.73 -7.45
N ASP A 176 34.74 3.53 -6.93
CA ASP A 176 34.19 2.27 -7.42
C ASP A 176 33.13 1.70 -6.48
N ILE A 177 32.08 1.10 -7.08
CA ILE A 177 31.10 0.30 -6.34
C ILE A 177 31.68 -1.10 -6.16
N THR A 178 31.91 -1.47 -4.90
CA THR A 178 32.53 -2.75 -4.52
C THR A 178 31.50 -3.80 -4.11
N GLY A 179 30.33 -3.35 -3.69
CA GLY A 179 29.26 -4.22 -3.22
C GLY A 179 28.03 -3.44 -2.82
N TRP A 180 27.13 -4.13 -2.13
CA TRP A 180 25.83 -3.60 -1.72
C TRP A 180 25.56 -4.02 -0.28
N VAL A 181 25.18 -3.07 0.56
CA VAL A 181 24.52 -3.39 1.83
C VAL A 181 23.03 -3.49 1.57
N GLN A 182 22.45 -4.62 1.95
CA GLN A 182 21.00 -4.81 1.98
C GLN A 182 20.55 -5.00 3.40
N LEU A 183 19.49 -4.28 3.77
CA LEU A 183 18.82 -4.44 5.04
C LEU A 183 17.35 -4.75 4.80
N GLY A 184 16.74 -5.43 5.76
CA GLY A 184 15.31 -5.66 5.72
C GLY A 184 14.71 -5.95 7.07
N ARG A 185 13.42 -5.65 7.13
CA ARG A 185 12.59 -5.86 8.30
C ARG A 185 11.23 -6.35 7.87
N GLN A 186 10.69 -7.31 8.62
CA GLN A 186 9.34 -7.76 8.42
C GLN A 186 8.37 -6.67 8.87
N THR A 187 7.38 -6.35 8.04
CA THR A 187 6.25 -5.55 8.51
C THR A 187 5.29 -6.45 9.29
N SER A 188 4.65 -5.91 10.33
CA SER A 188 3.67 -6.64 11.13
C SER A 188 2.37 -6.95 10.36
N THR A 189 2.24 -6.47 9.13
CA THR A 189 1.10 -6.67 8.25
C THR A 189 1.12 -8.07 7.64
N ARG A 190 0.29 -8.98 8.18
CA ARG A 190 -0.16 -10.19 7.46
C ARG A 190 -1.16 -9.76 6.40
N GLY A 191 -0.81 -9.91 5.13
CA GLY A 191 -1.71 -9.65 4.00
C GLY A 191 -1.66 -10.79 3.01
N ASN A 192 -2.79 -11.07 2.35
CA ASN A 192 -2.83 -11.95 1.20
C ASN A 192 -2.02 -11.30 0.06
N ALA A 193 -1.02 -12.01 -0.47
CA ALA A 193 -0.17 -11.57 -1.58
C ALA A 193 -0.97 -11.13 -2.83
N THR A 194 -2.24 -11.56 -2.93
CA THR A 194 -3.15 -11.25 -4.04
C THR A 194 -3.53 -9.76 -4.14
N ILE A 195 -3.58 -9.01 -3.03
CA ILE A 195 -4.06 -7.61 -3.04
C ILE A 195 -3.00 -6.64 -3.58
N LEU A 196 -1.70 -7.01 -3.53
CA LEU A 196 -0.60 -6.18 -4.03
C LEU A 196 0.04 -6.71 -5.32
N SER A 197 -0.41 -7.86 -5.83
CA SER A 197 0.11 -8.45 -7.07
C SER A 197 -0.60 -7.96 -8.34
N ASP A 198 -1.82 -7.44 -8.21
CA ASP A 198 -2.65 -7.02 -9.36
C ASP A 198 -2.37 -5.57 -9.82
N GLU A 199 -1.85 -4.73 -8.92
CA GLU A 199 -1.22 -3.48 -9.28
C GLU A 199 0.29 -3.64 -9.14
N ARG A 200 0.96 -3.88 -10.28
CA ARG A 200 2.29 -3.31 -10.45
C ARG A 200 2.16 -1.85 -10.03
N LEU A 201 2.62 -1.53 -8.82
CA LEU A 201 2.94 -0.17 -8.38
C LEU A 201 4.06 0.32 -9.30
N THR A 202 3.69 0.66 -10.54
CA THR A 202 4.37 1.66 -11.33
C THR A 202 4.23 2.94 -10.53
N LEU A 203 5.15 3.11 -9.57
CA LEU A 203 5.49 4.39 -8.99
C LEU A 203 5.92 5.27 -10.16
N HIS A 204 4.96 5.92 -10.80
CA HIS A 204 5.25 7.01 -11.71
C HIS A 204 5.89 8.10 -10.85
N PRO A 205 7.08 8.60 -11.22
CA PRO A 205 7.65 9.73 -10.51
C PRO A 205 6.64 10.87 -10.58
N VAL A 206 6.30 11.43 -9.42
CA VAL A 206 5.52 12.67 -9.32
C VAL A 206 6.26 13.72 -10.13
N GLN A 207 5.75 14.04 -11.32
CA GLN A 207 6.22 15.19 -12.08
C GLN A 207 5.94 16.42 -11.23
N ALA A 208 7.01 17.01 -10.68
CA ALA A 208 6.97 18.29 -10.01
C ALA A 208 6.44 19.35 -10.98
N GLY A 209 5.14 19.64 -10.89
CA GLY A 209 4.53 20.77 -11.57
C GLY A 209 5.16 22.06 -11.07
N ARG A 210 5.77 22.83 -11.98
CA ARG A 210 6.25 24.18 -11.68
C ARG A 210 5.06 25.04 -11.22
N PRO A 211 5.20 25.83 -10.14
CA PRO A 211 4.18 26.80 -9.78
C PRO A 211 4.11 27.90 -10.85
N GLN A 212 2.92 28.13 -11.39
CA GLN A 212 2.64 29.33 -12.20
C GLN A 212 2.49 30.54 -11.26
N PRO A 213 3.17 31.66 -11.52
CA PRO A 213 2.99 32.90 -10.75
C PRO A 213 1.69 33.63 -11.16
N PRO A 214 1.20 34.55 -10.30
CA PRO A 214 -0.14 35.15 -10.36
C PRO A 214 -0.41 36.02 -11.59
#